data_AF-A0A853JU17-F1
#
_entry.id   AF-A0A853JU17-F1
#
_cell.length_a   1.000
_cell.length_b   1.000
_cell.length_c   1.000
_cell.angle_alpha   90.00
_cell.angle_beta   90.00
_cell.angle_gamma   90.00
#
_symmetry.space_group_name_H-M   'P 1'
#
loop_
_entity.id
_entity.type
_entity.pdbx_description
1 polymer ?
#
loop_
_entity_poly.entity_id
_entity_poly.type
_entity_poly.pdbx_seq_one_letter_code
_entity_poly.pdbx_strand_id
1 'polypeptide(L)'
;MKNIDWNNVKEAEEFERLPAGGYICVITGVEDFPDKEYLKVEFDILEGDYQSYFTRLAASLNFWAGNFIRSYKPKAQPFFKGFLTAVKESNPGFVFNNDENNLLSKTVGLTIGDEEYTGQDGKTKKRYYVEATRSVDAIRKGEFKIPEFKPLKDPGNPLAGFNPLPDDELPF
;
A
#
# COMPACT_ATOMS: atom_id res chain seq x y z
N MET A 1 34.08 22.91 3.59
CA MET A 1 33.17 22.01 4.34
C MET A 1 32.68 22.76 5.58
N LYS A 2 31.41 22.63 5.98
CA LYS A 2 30.89 23.31 7.19
C LYS A 2 31.46 22.65 8.44
N ASN A 3 31.60 23.42 9.52
CA ASN A 3 31.95 22.88 10.84
C ASN A 3 30.71 22.18 11.41
N ILE A 4 30.78 20.87 11.62
CA ILE A 4 29.67 20.01 12.08
C ILE A 4 30.14 19.32 13.36
N ASP A 5 29.33 19.38 14.42
CA ASP A 5 29.58 18.66 15.67
C ASP A 5 29.22 17.18 15.52
N TRP A 6 30.17 16.40 15.01
CA TRP A 6 29.99 14.98 14.75
C TRP A 6 29.73 14.14 16.01
N ASN A 7 29.99 14.64 17.21
CA ASN A 7 29.69 13.92 18.46
C ASN A 7 28.19 13.91 18.81
N ASN A 8 27.41 14.83 18.22
CA ASN A 8 25.96 14.89 18.38
C ASN A 8 25.20 14.43 17.12
N VAL A 9 25.91 14.15 16.03
CA VAL A 9 25.29 13.58 14.82
C VAL A 9 25.02 12.11 15.10
N LYS A 10 23.73 11.75 15.19
CA LYS A 10 23.32 10.35 15.26
C LYS A 10 23.73 9.64 13.95
N GLU A 11 24.33 8.47 14.09
CA GLU A 11 24.54 7.56 12.95
C GLU A 11 23.19 7.28 12.28
N ALA A 12 23.21 7.02 10.97
CA ALA A 12 22.00 6.64 10.27
C ALA A 12 21.53 5.28 10.80
N GLU A 13 20.47 5.28 11.62
CA GLU A 13 19.77 4.05 11.98
C GLU A 13 19.14 3.48 10.71
N GLU A 14 19.49 2.24 10.35
CA GLU A 14 18.74 1.51 9.32
C GLU A 14 17.32 1.32 9.85
N PHE A 15 16.38 2.13 9.35
CA PHE A 15 14.98 2.00 9.72
C PHE A 15 14.49 0.64 9.22
N GLU A 16 14.16 -0.26 10.15
CA GLU A 16 13.69 -1.60 9.83
C GLU A 16 12.47 -1.49 8.92
N ARG A 17 12.58 -2.10 7.73
CA ARG A 17 11.52 -2.03 6.72
C ARG A 17 10.33 -2.87 7.18
N LEU A 18 9.12 -2.32 7.06
CA LEU A 18 7.88 -3.05 7.32
C LEU A 18 7.86 -4.34 6.47
N PRO A 19 7.74 -5.53 7.08
CA PRO A 19 7.63 -6.77 6.33
C PRO A 19 6.42 -6.78 5.39
N ALA A 20 6.45 -7.63 4.36
CA ALA A 20 5.25 -7.88 3.57
C ALA A 20 4.25 -8.69 4.41
N GLY A 21 2.97 -8.29 4.41
CA GLY A 21 1.99 -8.93 5.27
C GLY A 21 0.62 -8.26 5.30
N GLY A 22 -0.24 -8.79 6.17
CA GLY A 22 -1.57 -8.26 6.46
C GLY A 22 -1.53 -7.39 7.71
N TYR A 23 -2.07 -6.18 7.61
CA TYR A 23 -2.04 -5.19 8.67
C TYR A 23 -3.41 -4.58 8.88
N ILE A 24 -3.73 -4.28 10.14
CA ILE A 24 -4.91 -3.51 10.50
C ILE A 24 -4.48 -2.06 10.56
N CYS A 25 -5.08 -1.25 9.69
CA CYS A 25 -4.71 0.13 9.47
C CYS A 25 -5.85 1.08 9.82
N VAL A 26 -5.49 2.32 10.09
CA VAL A 26 -6.41 3.45 10.19
C VAL A 26 -6.17 4.40 9.02
N ILE A 27 -7.23 4.90 8.40
CA ILE A 27 -7.16 5.92 7.35
C ILE A 27 -6.89 7.27 8.01
N THR A 28 -5.75 7.87 7.70
CA THR A 28 -5.26 9.11 8.32
C THR A 28 -5.50 10.35 7.46
N GLY A 29 -5.72 10.16 6.15
CA GLY A 29 -5.96 11.25 5.21
C GLY A 29 -6.62 10.73 3.94
N VAL A 30 -7.46 11.54 3.31
CA VAL A 30 -8.05 11.24 2.01
C VAL A 30 -8.12 12.53 1.19
N GLU A 31 -7.74 12.44 -0.07
CA GLU A 31 -7.80 13.54 -1.03
C GLU A 31 -8.41 13.03 -2.33
N ASP A 32 -9.47 13.70 -2.81
CA ASP A 32 -10.08 13.40 -4.10
C ASP A 32 -9.39 14.16 -5.23
N PHE A 33 -9.18 13.47 -6.35
CA PHE A 33 -8.68 14.04 -7.60
C PHE A 33 -9.70 13.82 -8.72
N PRO A 34 -10.75 14.66 -8.81
CA PRO A 34 -11.83 14.51 -9.79
C PRO A 34 -11.36 14.37 -11.23
N ASP A 35 -10.41 15.20 -11.66
CA ASP A 35 -9.87 15.20 -13.02
C ASP A 35 -9.19 13.89 -13.41
N LYS A 36 -8.71 13.13 -12.41
CA LYS A 36 -8.02 11.85 -12.60
C LYS A 36 -8.88 10.66 -12.19
N GLU A 37 -10.05 10.92 -11.63
CA GLU A 37 -11.03 9.96 -11.14
C GLU A 37 -10.44 8.94 -10.14
N TYR A 38 -9.76 9.45 -9.10
CA TYR A 38 -9.26 8.62 -8.02
C TYR A 38 -9.20 9.34 -6.66
N LEU A 39 -9.26 8.56 -5.58
CA LEU A 39 -8.90 8.98 -4.24
C LEU A 39 -7.44 8.58 -3.93
N LYS A 40 -6.68 9.52 -3.36
CA LYS A 40 -5.44 9.21 -2.65
C LYS A 40 -5.81 8.97 -1.19
N VAL A 41 -5.53 7.77 -0.69
CA VAL A 41 -5.84 7.35 0.68
C VAL A 41 -4.53 7.19 1.43
N GLU A 42 -4.39 7.91 2.54
CA GLU A 42 -3.28 7.82 3.48
C GLU A 42 -3.69 6.96 4.67
N PHE A 43 -2.76 6.17 5.19
CA PHE A 43 -3.00 5.24 6.27
C PHE A 43 -1.79 5.05 7.17
N ASP A 44 -2.03 4.62 8.41
CA ASP A 44 -1.00 4.14 9.32
C ASP A 44 -1.42 2.80 9.95
N ILE A 45 -0.45 2.06 10.48
CA ILE A 45 -0.68 0.80 11.17
C ILE A 45 -1.31 1.09 12.52
N LEU A 46 -2.47 0.49 12.79
CA LEU A 46 -3.27 0.77 13.98
C LEU A 46 -2.83 -0.06 15.19
N GLU A 47 -2.49 -1.32 15.00
CA GLU A 47 -2.16 -2.27 16.08
C GLU A 47 -1.07 -3.27 15.69
N GLY A 48 -0.51 -3.97 16.70
CA GLY A 48 0.60 -4.91 16.55
C GLY A 48 1.99 -4.28 16.68
N ASP A 49 3.03 -5.06 16.41
CA ASP A 49 4.44 -4.67 16.63
C ASP A 49 4.86 -3.44 15.81
N TYR A 50 4.17 -3.21 14.68
CA TYR A 50 4.43 -2.10 13.77
C TYR A 50 3.44 -0.94 13.92
N GLN A 51 2.68 -0.86 15.02
CA GLN A 51 1.77 0.27 15.27
C GLN A 51 2.47 1.61 15.03
N SER A 52 1.81 2.56 14.34
CA SER A 52 2.33 3.89 14.00
C SER A 52 3.62 3.91 13.17
N TYR A 53 3.87 2.85 12.40
CA TYR A 53 5.06 2.71 11.58
C TYR A 53 5.26 3.87 10.60
N PHE A 54 4.21 4.27 9.86
CA PHE A 54 4.34 5.31 8.84
C PHE A 54 4.51 6.70 9.45
N THR A 55 3.93 6.96 10.63
CA THR A 55 4.22 8.15 11.41
C THR A 55 5.69 8.22 11.81
N ARG A 56 6.26 7.14 12.35
CA ARG A 56 7.70 7.10 12.70
C ARG A 56 8.60 7.25 11.48
N LEU A 57 8.23 6.60 10.37
CA LEU A 57 8.97 6.69 9.12
C LEU A 57 8.95 8.12 8.56
N ALA A 58 7.79 8.79 8.60
CA ALA A 58 7.65 10.16 8.13
C ALA A 58 8.45 11.15 8.97
N ALA A 59 8.56 10.94 10.29
CA ALA A 59 9.42 11.74 11.16
C ALA A 59 10.92 11.59 10.82
N SER A 60 11.33 10.42 10.32
CA SER A 60 12.71 10.16 9.90
C SER A 60 13.00 10.68 8.48
N LEU A 61 12.10 10.44 7.52
CA LEU A 61 12.32 10.76 6.11
C LEU A 61 11.77 12.13 5.68
N ASN A 62 11.04 12.82 6.54
CA ASN A 62 10.30 14.05 6.24
C ASN A 62 9.35 13.89 5.02
N PHE A 63 8.75 12.69 4.87
CA PHE A 63 7.86 12.34 3.78
C PHE A 63 6.88 11.22 4.20
N TRP A 64 5.62 11.31 3.77
CA TRP A 64 4.59 10.31 4.09
C TRP A 64 4.52 9.18 3.06
N ALA A 65 4.98 7.98 3.46
CA ALA A 65 5.01 6.81 2.57
C ALA A 65 3.76 5.90 2.67
N GLY A 66 2.91 6.07 3.69
CA GLY A 66 1.74 5.22 3.94
C GLY A 66 0.54 5.66 3.10
N ASN A 67 0.57 5.46 1.79
CA ASN A 67 -0.55 5.84 0.92
C ASN A 67 -0.79 4.87 -0.23
N PHE A 68 -2.01 4.89 -0.78
CA PHE A 68 -2.39 4.16 -1.99
C PHE A 68 -3.49 4.89 -2.75
N ILE A 69 -3.70 4.50 -4.01
CA ILE A 69 -4.72 5.07 -4.88
C ILE A 69 -5.91 4.11 -5.02
N ARG A 70 -7.12 4.66 -5.02
CA ARG A 70 -8.35 3.97 -5.41
C ARG A 70 -9.07 4.75 -6.49
N SER A 71 -8.96 4.26 -7.72
CA SER A 71 -9.66 4.86 -8.86
C SER A 71 -11.13 4.46 -8.87
N TYR A 72 -11.98 5.40 -9.26
CA TYR A 72 -13.41 5.19 -9.48
C TYR A 72 -13.79 5.31 -10.97
N LYS A 73 -12.80 5.26 -11.87
CA LYS A 73 -13.04 5.06 -13.31
C LYS A 73 -13.90 3.82 -13.54
N PRO A 74 -14.70 3.74 -14.62
CA PRO A 74 -15.63 2.62 -14.83
C PRO A 74 -15.02 1.21 -14.67
N LYS A 75 -13.79 0.99 -15.16
CA LYS A 75 -13.08 -0.30 -15.03
C LYS A 75 -12.59 -0.60 -13.60
N ALA A 76 -12.42 0.43 -12.77
CA ALA A 76 -11.91 0.33 -11.41
C ALA A 76 -13.02 0.28 -10.34
N GLN A 77 -14.27 0.61 -10.70
CA GLN A 77 -15.41 0.62 -9.77
C GLN A 77 -15.60 -0.67 -8.97
N PRO A 78 -15.40 -1.89 -9.51
CA PRO A 78 -15.49 -3.12 -8.70
C PRO A 78 -14.45 -3.15 -7.57
N PHE A 79 -13.22 -2.68 -7.83
CA PHE A 79 -12.16 -2.61 -6.83
C PHE A 79 -12.43 -1.50 -5.80
N PHE A 80 -12.94 -0.36 -6.25
CA PHE A 80 -13.37 0.72 -5.36
C PHE A 80 -14.48 0.26 -4.42
N LYS A 81 -15.49 -0.46 -4.95
CA LYS A 81 -16.55 -1.07 -4.16
C LYS A 81 -16.00 -2.08 -3.16
N GLY A 82 -15.05 -2.94 -3.58
CA GLY A 82 -14.39 -3.89 -2.67
C GLY A 82 -13.67 -3.20 -1.51
N PHE A 83 -13.03 -2.05 -1.75
CA PHE A 83 -12.45 -1.22 -0.71
C PHE A 83 -13.53 -0.68 0.25
N LEU A 84 -14.61 -0.08 -0.25
CA LEU A 84 -15.69 0.40 0.61
C LEU A 84 -16.36 -0.71 1.41
N THR A 85 -16.51 -1.91 0.85
CA THR A 85 -17.02 -3.08 1.56
C THR A 85 -16.10 -3.48 2.70
N ALA A 86 -14.79 -3.54 2.48
CA ALA A 86 -13.82 -3.83 3.53
C ALA A 86 -13.86 -2.80 4.67
N VAL A 87 -13.98 -1.51 4.34
CA VAL A 87 -14.16 -0.43 5.33
C VAL A 87 -15.49 -0.62 6.08
N LYS A 88 -16.59 -0.89 5.38
CA LYS A 88 -17.91 -1.09 6.00
C LYS A 88 -17.93 -2.27 6.98
N GLU A 89 -17.35 -3.40 6.59
CA GLU A 89 -17.26 -4.59 7.44
C GLU A 89 -16.40 -4.35 8.68
N SER A 90 -15.39 -3.48 8.57
CA SER A 90 -14.50 -3.12 9.68
C SER A 90 -15.06 -2.04 10.60
N ASN A 91 -16.09 -1.31 10.17
CA ASN A 91 -16.64 -0.16 10.90
C ASN A 91 -18.18 -0.22 10.90
N PRO A 92 -18.80 -0.84 11.93
CA PRO A 92 -20.25 -0.92 12.05
C PRO A 92 -20.93 0.46 11.93
N GLY A 93 -21.97 0.54 11.11
CA GLY A 93 -22.70 1.78 10.85
C GLY A 93 -22.03 2.73 9.84
N PHE A 94 -20.89 2.38 9.26
CA PHE A 94 -20.27 3.17 8.21
C PHE A 94 -21.15 3.26 6.95
N VAL A 95 -21.28 4.49 6.43
CA VAL A 95 -21.92 4.80 5.15
C VAL A 95 -21.03 5.80 4.42
N PHE A 96 -20.73 5.52 3.15
CA PHE A 96 -19.83 6.36 2.35
C PHE A 96 -20.46 7.67 1.87
N ASN A 97 -21.73 7.66 1.46
CA ASN A 97 -22.48 8.82 0.95
C ASN A 97 -21.80 9.64 -0.16
N ASN A 98 -20.88 9.03 -0.92
CA ASN A 98 -20.08 9.72 -1.95
C ASN A 98 -19.31 10.94 -1.40
N ASP A 99 -18.91 10.89 -0.13
CA ASP A 99 -18.07 11.88 0.52
C ASP A 99 -16.85 11.16 1.10
N GLU A 100 -15.68 11.45 0.54
CA GLU A 100 -14.40 10.86 0.87
C GLU A 100 -13.99 11.13 2.32
N ASN A 101 -14.46 12.22 2.92
CA ASN A 101 -14.16 12.57 4.32
C ASN A 101 -14.76 11.56 5.31
N ASN A 102 -15.82 10.84 4.91
CA ASN A 102 -16.40 9.78 5.75
C ASN A 102 -15.43 8.60 5.97
N LEU A 103 -14.40 8.46 5.13
CA LEU A 103 -13.35 7.45 5.28
C LEU A 103 -12.32 7.81 6.35
N LEU A 104 -12.22 9.08 6.75
CA LEU A 104 -11.24 9.50 7.74
C LEU A 104 -11.47 8.80 9.08
N SER A 105 -10.36 8.40 9.72
CA SER A 105 -10.34 7.64 10.97
C SER A 105 -11.05 6.27 10.91
N LYS A 106 -11.43 5.78 9.73
CA LYS A 106 -11.99 4.43 9.58
C LYS A 106 -10.87 3.40 9.54
N THR A 107 -11.18 2.24 10.09
CA THR A 107 -10.27 1.09 10.11
C THR A 107 -10.42 0.25 8.85
N VAL A 108 -9.34 -0.37 8.39
CA VAL A 108 -9.37 -1.27 7.23
C VAL A 108 -8.19 -2.24 7.32
N GLY A 109 -8.40 -3.47 6.86
CA GLY A 109 -7.32 -4.43 6.66
C GLY A 109 -6.62 -4.17 5.33
N LEU A 110 -5.30 -4.00 5.36
CA LEU A 110 -4.47 -3.83 4.16
C LEU A 110 -3.47 -4.98 4.06
N THR A 111 -3.33 -5.51 2.85
CA THR A 111 -2.22 -6.40 2.52
C THR A 111 -1.13 -5.56 1.85
N ILE A 112 0.00 -5.40 2.53
CA ILE A 112 1.09 -4.50 2.15
C ILE A 112 2.29 -5.34 1.70
N GLY A 113 2.91 -4.95 0.60
CA GLY A 113 4.15 -5.54 0.10
C GLY A 113 5.09 -4.48 -0.44
N ASP A 114 6.17 -4.94 -1.03
CA ASP A 114 7.22 -4.10 -1.61
C ASP A 114 7.26 -4.23 -3.13
N GLU A 115 7.43 -3.09 -3.80
CA GLU A 115 7.73 -3.04 -5.23
C GLU A 115 8.89 -2.12 -5.53
N GLU A 116 9.70 -2.53 -6.51
CA GLU A 116 10.74 -1.69 -7.09
C GLU A 116 10.19 -0.78 -8.17
N TYR A 117 10.63 0.47 -8.15
CA TYR A 117 10.28 1.48 -9.14
C TYR A 117 11.52 2.26 -9.55
N THR A 118 11.55 2.69 -10.82
CA THR A 118 12.58 3.61 -11.30
C THR A 118 12.23 5.02 -10.83
N GLY A 119 13.11 5.61 -10.01
CA GLY A 119 13.01 7.01 -9.65
C GLY A 119 13.26 7.93 -10.85
N GLN A 120 12.92 9.22 -10.71
CA GLN A 120 13.19 10.23 -11.73
C GLN A 120 14.70 10.40 -12.03
N ASP A 121 15.55 9.98 -11.09
CA ASP A 121 17.00 9.91 -11.18
C ASP A 121 17.53 8.67 -11.93
N GLY A 122 16.64 7.84 -12.47
CA GLY A 122 16.99 6.59 -13.15
C GLY A 122 17.42 5.46 -12.20
N LYS A 123 17.39 5.70 -10.88
CA LYS A 123 17.79 4.71 -9.87
C LYS A 123 16.62 3.84 -9.44
N THR A 124 16.86 2.55 -9.27
CA THR A 124 15.89 1.63 -8.67
C THR A 124 15.70 1.96 -7.19
N LYS A 125 14.45 2.18 -6.80
CA LYS A 125 14.03 2.47 -5.41
C LYS A 125 12.92 1.49 -5.02
N LYS A 126 12.77 1.23 -3.73
CA LYS A 126 11.68 0.40 -3.20
C LYS A 126 10.59 1.26 -2.59
N ARG A 127 9.33 0.99 -2.90
CA ARG A 127 8.16 1.61 -2.25
C ARG A 127 7.21 0.54 -1.72
N TYR A 128 6.40 0.92 -0.75
CA TYR A 128 5.29 0.08 -0.30
C TYR A 128 4.17 0.12 -1.32
N TYR A 129 3.52 -1.01 -1.52
CA TYR A 129 2.33 -1.14 -2.35
C TYR A 129 1.24 -1.89 -1.59
N VAL A 130 0.00 -1.44 -1.74
CA VAL A 130 -1.18 -2.10 -1.18
C VAL A 130 -1.76 -3.03 -2.23
N GLU A 131 -1.53 -4.34 -2.05
CA GLU A 131 -2.02 -5.40 -2.95
C GLU A 131 -3.53 -5.57 -2.86
N ALA A 132 -4.06 -5.61 -1.63
CA ALA A 132 -5.47 -5.87 -1.41
C ALA A 132 -6.00 -5.13 -0.18
N THR A 133 -7.29 -4.84 -0.22
CA THR A 133 -8.08 -4.41 0.93
C THR A 133 -8.94 -5.57 1.42
N ARG A 134 -8.99 -5.75 2.73
CA ARG A 134 -9.70 -6.80 3.45
C ARG A 134 -10.38 -6.20 4.68
N SER A 135 -11.38 -6.89 5.23
CA SER A 135 -11.92 -6.50 6.53
C SER A 135 -10.88 -6.73 7.63
N VAL A 136 -11.01 -6.00 8.74
CA VAL A 136 -10.17 -6.18 9.93
C VAL A 136 -10.24 -7.63 10.43
N ASP A 137 -11.43 -8.22 10.43
CA ASP A 137 -11.63 -9.61 10.84
C ASP A 137 -10.90 -10.60 9.94
N ALA A 138 -10.88 -10.39 8.62
CA ALA A 138 -10.14 -11.25 7.70
C ALA A 138 -8.63 -11.20 7.97
N ILE A 139 -8.06 -10.02 8.27
CA ILE A 139 -6.65 -9.90 8.66
C ILE A 139 -6.37 -10.64 9.98
N ARG A 140 -7.24 -10.48 10.99
CA ARG A 140 -7.09 -11.17 12.29
C ARG A 140 -7.14 -12.70 12.15
N LYS A 141 -7.95 -13.20 11.22
CA LYS A 141 -8.06 -14.64 10.92
C LYS A 141 -6.93 -15.17 10.03
N GLY A 142 -6.05 -14.31 9.52
CA GLY A 142 -5.00 -14.70 8.58
C GLY A 142 -5.52 -14.99 7.16
N GLU A 143 -6.72 -14.51 6.82
CA GLU A 143 -7.36 -14.70 5.50
C GLU A 143 -6.81 -13.72 4.45
N PHE A 144 -5.48 -13.70 4.31
CA PHE A 144 -4.79 -12.90 3.30
C PHE A 144 -3.61 -13.69 2.72
N LYS A 145 -3.18 -13.27 1.53
CA LYS A 145 -1.95 -13.78 0.91
C LYS A 145 -0.86 -12.77 1.14
N ILE A 146 0.31 -13.21 1.60
CA ILE A 146 1.48 -12.34 1.69
C ILE A 146 1.87 -11.95 0.26
N PRO A 147 1.98 -10.66 -0.07
CA PRO A 147 2.35 -10.24 -1.41
C PRO A 147 3.78 -10.67 -1.72
N GLU A 148 3.98 -11.21 -2.93
CA GLU A 148 5.32 -11.44 -3.45
C GLU A 148 6.00 -10.11 -3.76
N PHE A 149 7.32 -10.06 -3.58
CA PHE A 149 8.11 -8.91 -3.96
C PHE A 149 8.00 -8.68 -5.48
N LYS A 150 7.65 -7.46 -5.90
CA LYS A 150 7.54 -7.10 -7.31
C LYS A 150 8.83 -6.41 -7.78
N PRO A 151 9.77 -7.12 -8.44
CA PRO A 151 10.97 -6.50 -8.98
C PRO A 151 10.62 -5.57 -10.15
N LEU A 152 11.49 -4.60 -10.42
CA LEU A 152 11.34 -3.75 -11.59
C LEU A 152 11.42 -4.64 -12.85
N LYS A 153 10.39 -4.60 -13.70
CA LYS A 153 10.42 -5.34 -14.97
C LYS A 153 11.58 -4.81 -15.83
N ASP A 154 12.56 -5.66 -16.09
CA ASP A 154 13.63 -5.38 -17.04
C ASP A 154 12.99 -5.22 -18.44
N PRO A 155 13.14 -4.07 -19.13
CA PRO A 155 12.59 -3.88 -20.47
C PRO A 155 13.15 -4.87 -21.52
N GLY A 156 14.17 -5.67 -21.16
CA GLY A 156 14.81 -6.64 -22.05
C GLY A 156 14.21 -8.06 -22.09
N ASN A 157 13.22 -8.42 -21.26
CA ASN A 157 12.71 -9.81 -21.25
C ASN A 157 11.17 -9.91 -21.30
N PRO A 158 10.56 -10.04 -22.50
CA PRO A 158 9.11 -10.16 -22.65
C PRO A 158 8.51 -11.50 -22.16
N LEU A 159 9.32 -12.43 -21.64
CA LEU A 159 8.90 -13.79 -21.25
C LEU A 159 8.77 -14.04 -19.74
N ALA A 160 9.00 -13.04 -18.87
CA ALA A 160 8.95 -13.23 -17.40
C ALA A 160 7.54 -13.47 -16.81
N GLY A 161 6.55 -13.80 -17.64
CA GLY A 161 5.17 -14.08 -17.21
C GLY A 161 4.42 -15.10 -18.07
N PHE A 162 5.11 -15.82 -18.97
CA PHE A 162 4.51 -16.94 -19.69
C PHE A 162 4.80 -18.24 -18.93
N ASN A 163 3.78 -18.81 -18.28
CA ASN A 163 3.83 -20.24 -17.98
C ASN A 163 3.57 -20.97 -19.31
N PRO A 164 4.45 -21.87 -19.77
CA PRO A 164 4.12 -22.72 -20.91
C PRO A 164 2.89 -23.56 -20.53
N LEU A 165 1.86 -23.53 -21.39
CA LEU A 165 0.77 -24.50 -21.32
C LEU A 165 1.37 -25.91 -21.48
N PRO A 166 0.95 -26.92 -20.70
CA PRO A 166 1.32 -28.30 -20.99
C PRO A 166 0.85 -28.67 -22.41
N ASP A 167 1.69 -29.38 -23.16
CA ASP A 167 1.52 -29.70 -24.58
C ASP A 167 0.22 -30.48 -24.93
N ASP A 168 -0.55 -30.90 -23.93
CA ASP A 168 -1.72 -31.77 -24.08
C ASP A 168 -3.07 -31.03 -24.33
N GLU A 169 -3.09 -29.69 -24.43
CA GLU A 169 -4.32 -28.90 -24.68
C GLU A 169 -4.26 -27.98 -25.91
N LEU A 170 -3.64 -28.41 -27.01
CA LEU A 170 -3.81 -27.74 -28.30
C LEU A 170 -4.99 -28.37 -29.06
N PRO A 171 -6.14 -27.66 -29.24
CA PRO A 171 -7.17 -28.12 -30.17
C PRO A 171 -6.67 -27.95 -31.60
N PHE A 172 -6.73 -29.03 -32.38
CA PHE A 172 -6.51 -29.00 -33.84
C PHE A 172 -7.55 -28.12 -34.55
#